data_AF-A0A8H8S0M7-F1
#
_entry.id   AF-A0A8H8S0M7-F1
#
_cell.length_a   1.000
_cell.length_b   1.000
_cell.length_c   1.000
_cell.angle_alpha   90.00
_cell.angle_beta   90.00
_cell.angle_gamma   90.00
#
_symmetry.space_group_name_H-M   'P 1'
#
loop_
_entity.id
_entity.type
_entity.pdbx_description
1 polymer ?
#
loop_
_entity_poly.entity_id
_entity_poly.type
_entity_poly.pdbx_seq_one_letter_code
_entity_poly.pdbx_strand_id
1 'polypeptide(L)'
;MSCRLESSRAQRLLVLLEELNLKYEVKTYKRNKDGLAPESLKNIHPLGKSPAVEIELPGQTPFALAESGAIFEYLCKHFGEHLIPAGGADGEKGIESEEFMRNQYFMHYAEGSLMSLLAIAAPIMRMITSKIDDAFLNPNFATHFEFLEGQLKTSPHGGFYLCGKDVTEADFLMMFPIQIGKSWAAWTPVKFPKLCGYLNLMEGRESYKAAERKVIEIEGSFKPVF
;
A
#
# COMPACT_ATOMS: atom_id res chain seq x y z
N MET A 1 -12.60 -18.75 -3.48
CA MET A 1 -12.23 -17.49 -4.16
C MET A 1 -10.71 -17.42 -4.23
N SER A 2 -10.14 -17.36 -5.43
CA SER A 2 -8.69 -17.20 -5.62
C SER A 2 -8.28 -15.83 -5.10
N CYS A 3 -7.44 -15.79 -4.07
CA CYS A 3 -6.80 -14.56 -3.61
C CYS A 3 -5.68 -14.27 -4.61
N ARG A 4 -6.00 -13.52 -5.67
CA ARG A 4 -5.05 -13.17 -6.72
C ARG A 4 -4.09 -12.08 -6.23
N LEU A 5 -2.83 -12.17 -6.63
CA LEU A 5 -1.74 -11.34 -6.13
C LEU A 5 -1.97 -9.85 -6.44
N GLU A 6 -2.59 -9.53 -7.58
CA GLU A 6 -2.94 -8.15 -8.01
C GLU A 6 -4.10 -7.52 -7.24
N SER A 7 -4.89 -8.33 -6.52
CA SER A 7 -5.97 -7.83 -5.66
C SER A 7 -5.61 -7.94 -4.18
N SER A 8 -4.32 -8.10 -3.88
CA SER A 8 -3.79 -8.35 -2.55
C SER A 8 -2.91 -7.19 -2.09
N ARG A 9 -2.87 -6.99 -0.77
CA ARG A 9 -1.92 -6.08 -0.08
C ARG A 9 -0.46 -6.34 -0.44
N ALA A 10 -0.16 -7.51 -1.00
CA ALA A 10 1.16 -7.91 -1.47
C ALA A 10 1.58 -7.20 -2.78
N GLN A 11 0.67 -6.68 -3.60
CA GLN A 11 1.03 -6.00 -4.85
C GLN A 11 1.96 -4.82 -4.60
N ARG A 12 1.62 -3.92 -3.69
CA ARG A 12 2.47 -2.77 -3.32
C ARG A 12 3.86 -3.17 -2.82
N LEU A 13 3.98 -4.34 -2.18
CA LEU A 13 5.29 -4.83 -1.75
C LEU A 13 6.14 -5.23 -2.97
N LEU A 14 5.56 -5.89 -3.96
CA LEU A 14 6.28 -6.20 -5.21
C LEU A 14 6.75 -4.93 -5.90
N VAL A 15 5.91 -3.90 -5.96
CA VAL A 15 6.27 -2.60 -6.53
C VAL A 15 7.47 -2.01 -5.79
N LEU A 16 7.47 -2.03 -4.46
CA LEU A 16 8.61 -1.56 -3.67
C LEU A 16 9.88 -2.41 -3.91
N LEU A 17 9.77 -3.74 -3.96
CA LEU A 17 10.90 -4.63 -4.21
C LEU A 17 11.54 -4.37 -5.58
N GLU A 18 10.72 -4.12 -6.61
CA GLU A 18 11.18 -3.72 -7.94
C GLU A 18 11.81 -2.32 -7.93
N GLU A 19 11.23 -1.36 -7.19
CA GLU A 19 11.80 -0.02 -7.03
C GLU A 19 13.20 -0.06 -6.41
N LEU A 20 13.37 -0.88 -5.37
CA LEU A 20 14.64 -1.09 -4.68
C LEU A 20 15.60 -2.01 -5.44
N ASN A 21 15.17 -2.55 -6.59
CA ASN A 21 15.92 -3.51 -7.40
C ASN A 21 16.45 -4.70 -6.58
N LEU A 22 15.62 -5.19 -5.65
CA LEU A 22 15.96 -6.31 -4.78
C LEU A 22 15.68 -7.64 -5.48
N LYS A 23 16.50 -8.65 -5.20
CA LYS A 23 16.23 -10.02 -5.64
C LYS A 23 15.22 -10.65 -4.68
N TYR A 24 14.15 -11.22 -5.21
CA TYR A 24 13.14 -11.89 -4.42
C TYR A 24 12.51 -13.07 -5.19
N GLU A 25 11.94 -14.01 -4.42
CA GLU A 25 11.11 -15.10 -4.93
C GLU A 25 9.69 -14.91 -4.38
N VAL A 26 8.67 -15.09 -5.22
CA VAL A 26 7.26 -15.01 -4.80
C VAL A 26 6.72 -16.41 -4.57
N LYS A 27 6.33 -16.69 -3.32
CA LYS A 27 5.57 -17.89 -2.97
C LYS A 27 4.11 -17.54 -2.78
N THR A 28 3.25 -18.05 -3.65
CA THR A 28 1.79 -17.81 -3.56
C THR A 28 1.11 -18.87 -2.68
N TYR A 29 0.30 -18.42 -1.73
CA TYR A 29 -0.46 -19.30 -0.84
C TYR A 29 -1.96 -19.16 -1.12
N LYS A 30 -2.56 -20.21 -1.71
CA LYS A 30 -4.01 -20.24 -1.92
C LYS A 30 -4.72 -20.46 -0.58
N ARG A 31 -5.80 -19.72 -0.36
CA ARG A 31 -6.69 -19.90 0.78
C ARG A 31 -7.35 -21.28 0.72
N ASN A 32 -7.55 -21.89 1.88
CA ASN A 32 -8.30 -23.15 1.99
C ASN A 32 -9.75 -22.96 1.53
N LYS A 33 -10.48 -24.06 1.32
CA LYS A 33 -11.91 -24.01 0.90
C LYS A 33 -12.77 -23.14 1.83
N ASP A 34 -12.41 -23.08 3.10
CA ASP A 34 -13.12 -22.30 4.14
C ASP A 34 -12.65 -20.83 4.23
N GLY A 35 -11.77 -20.37 3.33
CA GLY A 35 -11.23 -19.01 3.32
C GLY A 35 -10.13 -18.73 4.35
N LEU A 36 -9.72 -19.74 5.12
CA LEU A 36 -8.59 -19.63 6.06
C LEU A 36 -7.23 -19.71 5.36
N ALA A 37 -6.20 -19.18 6.01
CA ALA A 37 -4.83 -19.30 5.56
C ALA A 37 -4.34 -20.77 5.66
N PRO A 38 -3.57 -21.27 4.69
CA PRO A 38 -2.99 -22.61 4.77
C PRO A 38 -1.96 -22.67 5.91
N GLU A 39 -1.73 -23.88 6.44
CA GLU A 39 -0.78 -24.11 7.53
C GLU A 39 0.65 -23.70 7.14
N SER A 40 1.02 -23.86 5.88
CA SER A 40 2.30 -23.41 5.34
C SER A 40 2.55 -21.89 5.46
N LEU A 41 1.49 -21.06 5.44
CA LEU A 41 1.62 -19.62 5.67
C LEU A 41 1.76 -19.30 7.17
N LYS A 42 1.18 -20.14 8.04
CA LYS A 42 1.35 -20.01 9.50
C LYS A 42 2.77 -20.34 9.96
N ASN A 43 3.48 -21.17 9.20
CA ASN A 43 4.89 -21.48 9.44
C ASN A 43 5.81 -20.26 9.25
N ILE A 44 5.43 -19.30 8.40
CA ILE A 44 6.16 -18.03 8.23
C ILE A 44 5.82 -17.09 9.40
N HIS A 45 4.53 -16.90 9.67
CA HIS A 45 4.07 -16.08 10.78
C HIS A 45 2.77 -16.63 11.39
N PRO A 46 2.66 -16.77 12.73
CA PRO A 46 1.51 -17.42 13.38
C PRO A 46 0.12 -16.87 13.00
N LEU A 47 0.05 -15.58 12.64
CA LEU A 47 -1.19 -14.93 12.21
C LEU A 47 -1.67 -15.37 10.82
N GLY A 48 -0.83 -16.02 10.01
CA GLY A 48 -1.18 -16.50 8.67
C GLY A 48 -1.66 -15.39 7.73
N LYS A 49 -1.11 -14.18 7.87
CA LYS A 49 -1.47 -13.02 7.05
C LYS A 49 -0.43 -12.82 5.94
N SER A 50 -0.87 -12.20 4.85
CA SER A 50 -0.04 -11.81 3.71
C SER A 50 -0.18 -10.29 3.50
N PRO A 51 0.90 -9.59 3.07
CA PRO A 51 2.23 -10.12 2.81
C PRO A 51 3.03 -10.46 4.08
N ALA A 52 3.97 -11.39 3.92
CA ALA A 52 5.05 -11.68 4.85
C ALA A 52 6.31 -11.94 4.00
N VAL A 53 7.49 -11.63 4.53
CA VAL A 53 8.77 -11.81 3.85
C VAL A 53 9.71 -12.64 4.71
N GLU A 54 10.48 -13.51 4.08
CA GLU A 54 11.65 -14.14 4.66
C GLU A 54 12.87 -13.42 4.10
N ILE A 55 13.74 -12.92 4.98
CA ILE A 55 14.90 -12.11 4.62
C ILE A 55 16.16 -12.93 4.88
N GLU A 56 16.96 -13.10 3.84
CA GLU A 56 18.26 -13.75 3.89
C GLU A 56 19.36 -12.72 3.61
N LEU A 57 20.26 -12.53 4.58
CA LEU A 57 21.41 -11.64 4.44
C LEU A 57 22.72 -12.40 4.67
N PRO A 58 23.80 -12.06 3.96
CA PRO A 58 25.10 -12.69 4.17
C PRO A 58 25.54 -12.61 5.64
N GLY A 59 25.82 -13.77 6.26
CA GLY A 59 26.30 -13.84 7.64
C GLY A 59 25.24 -13.63 8.72
N GLN A 60 23.95 -13.62 8.37
CA GLN A 60 22.85 -13.57 9.34
C GLN A 60 21.93 -14.78 9.18
N THR A 61 21.35 -15.22 10.31
CA THR A 61 20.29 -16.23 10.29
C THR A 61 19.06 -15.65 9.58
N PRO A 62 18.46 -16.37 8.61
CA PRO A 62 17.22 -15.94 7.98
C PRO A 62 16.13 -15.65 9.02
N PHE A 63 15.36 -14.60 8.79
CA PHE A 63 14.26 -14.23 9.67
C PHE A 63 13.05 -13.78 8.86
N ALA A 64 11.87 -13.92 9.46
CA ALA A 64 10.61 -13.52 8.84
C ALA A 64 10.13 -12.19 9.39
N LEU A 65 9.58 -11.35 8.52
CA LEU A 65 8.82 -10.15 8.88
C LEU A 65 7.38 -10.26 8.36
N ALA A 66 6.45 -9.84 9.20
CA ALA A 66 5.06 -9.61 8.87
C ALA A 66 4.71 -8.14 9.17
N GLU A 67 3.47 -7.74 8.82
CA GLU A 67 2.97 -6.36 8.88
C GLU A 67 3.60 -5.44 7.82
N SER A 68 2.76 -4.92 6.90
CA SER A 68 3.26 -4.19 5.74
C SER A 68 4.03 -2.92 6.12
N GLY A 69 3.62 -2.19 7.15
CA GLY A 69 4.36 -1.02 7.62
C GLY A 69 5.77 -1.38 8.08
N ALA A 70 5.91 -2.42 8.90
CA ALA A 70 7.21 -2.88 9.40
C ALA A 70 8.11 -3.44 8.29
N ILE A 71 7.53 -4.16 7.32
CA ILE A 71 8.27 -4.64 6.13
C ILE A 71 8.80 -3.45 5.33
N PHE A 72 7.98 -2.44 5.06
CA PHE A 72 8.36 -1.28 4.24
C PHE A 72 9.44 -0.45 4.95
N GLU A 73 9.25 -0.17 6.24
CA GLU A 73 10.22 0.54 7.07
C GLU A 73 11.57 -0.19 7.08
N TYR A 74 11.58 -1.51 7.28
CA TYR A 74 12.80 -2.31 7.25
C TYR A 74 13.50 -2.22 5.89
N LEU A 75 12.76 -2.46 4.79
CA LEU A 75 13.34 -2.47 3.45
C LEU A 75 13.89 -1.10 3.06
N CYS A 76 13.17 -0.02 3.32
CA CYS A 76 13.61 1.33 2.96
C CYS A 76 14.78 1.76 3.85
N LYS A 77 14.74 1.49 5.15
CA LYS A 77 15.85 1.80 6.05
C LYS A 77 17.17 1.14 5.65
N HIS A 78 17.12 -0.08 5.12
CA HIS A 78 18.32 -0.86 4.82
C HIS A 78 18.74 -0.86 3.34
N PHE A 79 17.80 -0.65 2.42
CA PHE A 79 18.04 -0.78 0.97
C PHE A 79 17.49 0.41 0.16
N GLY A 80 16.83 1.37 0.81
CA GLY A 80 16.07 2.42 0.14
C GLY A 80 16.06 3.75 0.88
N GLU A 81 17.17 4.15 1.50
CA GLU A 81 17.24 5.37 2.34
C GLU A 81 16.78 6.62 1.57
N HIS A 82 16.96 6.64 0.25
CA HIS A 82 16.47 7.70 -0.65
C HIS A 82 14.94 7.81 -0.74
N LEU A 83 14.18 6.81 -0.26
CA LEU A 83 12.73 6.83 -0.14
C LEU A 83 12.25 7.33 1.23
N ILE A 84 13.17 7.67 2.14
CA ILE A 84 12.87 8.22 3.46
C ILE A 84 13.25 9.70 3.43
N PRO A 85 12.30 10.63 3.60
CA PRO A 85 12.63 12.05 3.66
C PRO A 85 13.59 12.36 4.81
N ALA A 86 14.44 13.38 4.64
CA ALA A 86 15.29 13.82 5.74
C ALA A 86 14.44 14.46 6.86
N GLY A 87 14.71 14.12 8.11
CA GLY A 87 14.07 14.73 9.29
C GLY A 87 14.31 16.25 9.43
N GLY A 88 15.21 16.86 8.66
CA GLY A 88 15.53 18.28 8.78
C GLY A 88 16.64 18.55 9.83
N ALA A 89 17.04 19.82 9.95
CA ALA A 89 18.28 20.21 10.64
C ALA A 89 18.22 20.14 12.18
N ASP A 90 17.02 20.10 12.78
CA ASP A 90 16.79 20.19 14.23
C ASP A 90 15.99 18.98 14.76
N GLY A 91 16.09 17.81 14.12
CA GLY A 91 15.39 16.58 14.55
C GLY A 91 15.67 16.19 16.01
N GLU A 92 16.87 16.47 16.53
CA GLU A 92 17.22 16.27 17.95
C GLU A 92 16.39 17.12 18.93
N LYS A 93 15.77 18.20 18.45
CA LYS A 93 14.85 19.05 19.22
C LYS A 93 13.38 18.73 18.94
N GLY A 94 13.10 17.68 18.18
CA GLY A 94 11.75 17.29 17.75
C GLY A 94 11.16 18.20 16.67
N ILE A 95 12.01 18.96 15.95
CA ILE A 95 11.57 19.80 14.82
C ILE A 95 11.92 19.04 13.55
N GLU A 96 10.94 18.29 13.07
CA GLU A 96 11.06 17.50 11.85
C GLU A 96 10.63 18.29 10.61
N SER A 97 11.14 17.93 9.43
CA SER A 97 10.64 18.44 8.14
C SER A 97 9.17 18.04 7.92
N GLU A 98 8.43 18.83 7.15
CA GLU A 98 7.04 18.52 6.84
C GLU A 98 6.93 17.19 6.07
N GLU A 99 7.87 16.94 5.14
CA GLU A 99 7.94 15.72 4.34
C GLU A 99 8.15 14.48 5.22
N PHE A 100 9.07 14.56 6.19
CA PHE A 100 9.31 13.46 7.12
C PHE A 100 8.08 13.19 8.00
N MET A 101 7.47 14.24 8.55
CA MET A 101 6.26 14.09 9.36
C MET A 101 5.08 13.52 8.58
N ARG A 102 4.91 13.93 7.32
CA ARG A 102 3.90 13.35 6.42
C ARG A 102 4.21 11.89 6.10
N ASN A 103 5.47 11.54 5.83
CA ASN A 103 5.88 10.15 5.61
C ASN A 103 5.50 9.26 6.80
N GLN A 104 5.90 9.67 8.01
CA GLN A 104 5.54 8.97 9.24
C GLN A 104 4.02 8.84 9.41
N TYR A 105 3.29 9.94 9.21
CA TYR A 105 1.84 9.95 9.30
C TYR A 105 1.20 8.95 8.34
N PHE A 106 1.58 8.98 7.05
CA PHE A 106 0.97 8.13 6.03
C PHE A 106 1.38 6.66 6.13
N MET A 107 2.58 6.36 6.63
CA MET A 107 3.00 5.00 6.97
C MET A 107 2.05 4.36 8.01
N HIS A 108 1.60 5.12 9.00
CA HIS A 108 0.62 4.65 9.98
C HIS A 108 -0.83 4.72 9.48
N TYR A 109 -1.20 5.78 8.77
CA TYR A 109 -2.55 6.02 8.25
C TYR A 109 -3.00 4.92 7.27
N ALA A 110 -2.07 4.42 6.46
CA ALA A 110 -2.35 3.38 5.47
C ALA A 110 -3.06 2.17 6.09
N GLU A 111 -2.54 1.64 7.20
CA GLU A 111 -3.11 0.50 7.90
C GLU A 111 -4.11 0.88 8.99
N GLY A 112 -3.78 1.89 9.80
CA GLY A 112 -4.59 2.27 10.95
C GLY A 112 -5.90 2.95 10.60
N SER A 113 -6.01 3.55 9.41
CA SER A 113 -7.18 4.32 9.00
C SER A 113 -7.80 3.75 7.72
N LEU A 114 -7.10 3.84 6.59
CA LEU A 114 -7.72 3.56 5.29
C LEU A 114 -7.93 2.07 5.04
N MET A 115 -6.91 1.22 5.21
CA MET A 115 -7.10 -0.23 5.10
C MET A 115 -8.03 -0.80 6.17
N SER A 116 -8.10 -0.20 7.35
CA SER A 116 -9.03 -0.58 8.41
C SER A 116 -10.48 -0.30 7.98
N LEU A 117 -10.77 0.87 7.41
CA LEU A 117 -12.05 1.18 6.78
C LEU A 117 -12.38 0.17 5.67
N LEU A 118 -11.43 -0.09 4.77
CA LEU A 118 -11.64 -1.02 3.66
C LEU A 118 -11.90 -2.46 4.14
N ALA A 119 -11.25 -2.89 5.22
CA ALA A 119 -11.49 -4.21 5.80
C ALA A 119 -12.92 -4.34 6.37
N ILE A 120 -13.45 -3.29 6.98
CA ILE A 120 -14.83 -3.23 7.48
C ILE A 120 -15.83 -3.17 6.32
N ALA A 121 -15.49 -2.41 5.27
CA ALA A 121 -16.34 -2.24 4.08
C ALA A 121 -16.42 -3.49 3.20
N ALA A 122 -15.33 -4.26 3.09
CA ALA A 122 -15.24 -5.42 2.19
C ALA A 122 -16.40 -6.43 2.28
N PRO A 123 -16.87 -6.89 3.47
CA PRO A 123 -18.02 -7.78 3.56
C PRO A 123 -19.33 -7.08 3.20
N ILE A 124 -19.46 -5.77 3.47
CA ILE A 124 -20.65 -4.97 3.18
C ILE A 124 -20.79 -4.77 1.67
N MET A 125 -19.70 -4.47 0.96
CA MET A 125 -19.68 -4.31 -0.51
C MET A 125 -20.15 -5.57 -1.27
N ARG A 126 -20.14 -6.75 -0.64
CA ARG A 126 -20.68 -7.99 -1.22
C ARG A 126 -22.19 -8.12 -1.05
N MET A 127 -22.79 -7.31 -0.18
CA MET A 127 -24.22 -7.25 0.03
C MET A 127 -24.79 -6.19 -0.92
N ILE A 128 -25.87 -6.51 -1.64
CA ILE A 128 -26.54 -5.55 -2.52
C ILE A 128 -27.49 -4.69 -1.67
N THR A 129 -26.93 -3.76 -0.89
CA THR A 129 -27.70 -2.97 0.11
C THR A 129 -27.43 -1.47 0.05
N SER A 130 -28.18 -0.75 -0.79
CA SER A 130 -28.02 0.70 -0.99
C SER A 130 -28.14 1.55 0.29
N LYS A 131 -28.92 1.11 1.28
CA LYS A 131 -29.08 1.85 2.55
C LYS A 131 -27.83 1.88 3.42
N ILE A 132 -27.03 0.81 3.42
CA ILE A 132 -25.77 0.78 4.19
C ILE A 132 -24.71 1.60 3.46
N ASP A 133 -24.75 1.56 2.12
CA ASP A 133 -23.87 2.37 1.28
C ASP A 133 -24.05 3.86 1.59
N ASP A 134 -25.29 4.36 1.56
CA ASP A 134 -25.59 5.77 1.79
C ASP A 134 -25.38 6.22 3.24
N ALA A 135 -25.67 5.38 4.22
CA ALA A 135 -25.59 5.74 5.63
C ALA A 135 -24.19 5.62 6.23
N PHE A 136 -23.32 4.76 5.68
CA PHE A 136 -22.02 4.44 6.27
C PHE A 136 -20.87 4.50 5.27
N LEU A 137 -20.93 3.76 4.16
CA LEU A 137 -19.76 3.64 3.28
C LEU A 137 -19.46 4.94 2.52
N ASN A 138 -20.46 5.53 1.88
CA ASN A 138 -20.30 6.72 1.05
C ASN A 138 -19.76 7.93 1.86
N PRO A 139 -20.27 8.26 3.06
CA PRO A 139 -19.72 9.35 3.87
C PRO A 139 -18.29 9.09 4.36
N ASN A 140 -17.98 7.84 4.77
CA ASN A 140 -16.63 7.50 5.24
C ASN A 140 -15.62 7.56 4.07
N PHE A 141 -15.94 6.98 2.92
CA PHE A 141 -15.10 7.10 1.73
C PHE A 141 -14.91 8.55 1.30
N ALA A 142 -15.99 9.34 1.25
CA ALA A 142 -15.89 10.76 0.94
C ALA A 142 -14.94 11.48 1.89
N THR A 143 -15.07 11.26 3.20
CA THR A 143 -14.20 11.88 4.22
C THR A 143 -12.72 11.55 3.99
N HIS A 144 -12.38 10.27 3.80
CA HIS A 144 -11.00 9.84 3.59
C HIS A 144 -10.42 10.38 2.27
N PHE A 145 -11.19 10.36 1.19
CA PHE A 145 -10.69 10.80 -0.12
C PHE A 145 -10.66 12.32 -0.26
N GLU A 146 -11.57 13.06 0.38
CA GLU A 146 -11.49 14.52 0.47
C GLU A 146 -10.29 14.95 1.32
N PHE A 147 -9.98 14.22 2.41
CA PHE A 147 -8.75 14.42 3.16
C PHE A 147 -7.51 14.21 2.30
N LEU A 148 -7.39 13.06 1.62
CA LEU A 148 -6.21 12.76 0.79
C LEU A 148 -6.08 13.71 -0.42
N GLU A 149 -7.18 14.06 -1.07
CA GLU A 149 -7.20 15.10 -2.11
C GLU A 149 -6.70 16.45 -1.56
N GLY A 150 -7.09 16.80 -0.34
CA GLY A 150 -6.58 17.98 0.37
C GLY A 150 -5.08 17.90 0.64
N GLN A 151 -4.58 16.75 1.10
CA GLN A 151 -3.16 16.54 1.40
C GLN A 151 -2.28 16.65 0.14
N LEU A 152 -2.76 16.15 -1.01
CA LEU A 152 -2.08 16.31 -2.29
C LEU A 152 -2.12 17.76 -2.81
N LYS A 153 -3.17 18.54 -2.51
CA LYS A 153 -3.22 19.97 -2.84
C LYS A 153 -2.17 20.78 -2.08
N THR A 154 -1.87 20.37 -0.86
CA THR A 154 -0.88 21.01 0.02
C THR A 154 0.43 20.24 0.08
N SER A 155 0.73 19.39 -0.91
CA SER A 155 1.98 18.61 -0.92
C SER A 155 3.21 19.53 -0.75
N PRO A 156 4.16 19.19 0.15
CA PRO A 156 5.32 20.02 0.42
C PRO A 156 6.06 20.42 -0.85
N HIS A 157 6.51 21.67 -0.87
CA HIS A 157 7.20 22.27 -2.01
C HIS A 157 6.47 22.20 -3.35
N GLY A 158 5.14 22.10 -3.34
CA GLY A 158 4.31 21.98 -4.55
C GLY A 158 4.46 20.64 -5.25
N GLY A 159 4.79 19.59 -4.49
CA GLY A 159 5.00 18.24 -4.99
C GLY A 159 3.73 17.57 -5.54
N PHE A 160 3.93 16.37 -6.09
CA PHE A 160 2.86 15.55 -6.64
C PHE A 160 2.62 14.25 -5.87
N TYR A 161 3.47 13.95 -4.88
CA TYR A 161 3.33 12.83 -3.96
C TYR A 161 2.79 13.31 -2.61
N LEU A 162 2.41 12.38 -1.72
CA LEU A 162 1.82 12.72 -0.42
C LEU A 162 2.79 13.49 0.47
N CYS A 163 4.08 13.17 0.35
CA CYS A 163 5.14 13.70 1.20
C CYS A 163 5.94 14.82 0.52
N GLY A 164 5.79 15.06 -0.79
CA GLY A 164 6.51 16.13 -1.47
C GLY A 164 6.75 15.87 -2.95
N LYS A 165 7.92 16.29 -3.43
CA LYS A 165 8.31 16.18 -4.85
C LYS A 165 8.76 14.78 -5.25
N ASP A 166 9.38 14.09 -4.32
CA ASP A 166 9.92 12.75 -4.53
C ASP A 166 9.01 11.70 -3.91
N VAL A 167 9.00 10.51 -4.49
CA VAL A 167 8.23 9.37 -3.97
C VAL A 167 8.86 8.89 -2.66
N THR A 168 8.04 8.49 -1.71
CA THR A 168 8.51 7.91 -0.44
C THR A 168 7.92 6.52 -0.20
N GLU A 169 8.43 5.83 0.82
CA GLU A 169 7.87 4.56 1.26
C GLU A 169 6.36 4.64 1.58
N ALA A 170 5.90 5.77 2.10
CA ALA A 170 4.49 6.01 2.38
C ALA A 170 3.64 5.97 1.11
N ASP A 171 4.14 6.50 -0.02
CA ASP A 171 3.41 6.50 -1.28
C ASP A 171 3.22 5.06 -1.82
N PHE A 172 4.27 4.23 -1.74
CA PHE A 172 4.16 2.80 -2.07
C PHE A 172 3.18 2.08 -1.14
N LEU A 173 3.14 2.43 0.15
CA LEU A 173 2.21 1.80 1.08
C LEU A 173 0.75 2.24 0.83
N MET A 174 0.56 3.51 0.49
CA MET A 174 -0.73 4.17 0.28
C MET A 174 -1.38 3.90 -1.07
N MET A 175 -0.60 3.60 -2.11
CA MET A 175 -1.17 3.44 -3.45
C MET A 175 -2.26 2.35 -3.49
N PHE A 176 -2.03 1.21 -2.85
CA PHE A 176 -2.98 0.09 -2.87
C PHE A 176 -4.32 0.43 -2.21
N PRO A 177 -4.39 0.91 -0.95
CA PRO A 177 -5.67 1.30 -0.35
C PRO A 177 -6.42 2.37 -1.16
N ILE A 178 -5.69 3.30 -1.79
CA ILE A 178 -6.27 4.33 -2.66
C ILE A 178 -6.87 3.69 -3.92
N GLN A 179 -6.20 2.71 -4.53
CA GLN A 179 -6.70 1.96 -5.70
C GLN A 179 -7.95 1.14 -5.39
N ILE A 180 -7.98 0.42 -4.26
CA ILE A 180 -9.18 -0.30 -3.81
C ILE A 180 -10.32 0.68 -3.51
N GLY A 181 -10.01 1.78 -2.83
CA GLY A 181 -10.97 2.83 -2.53
C GLY A 181 -11.64 3.41 -3.77
N LYS A 182 -10.85 3.66 -4.82
CA LYS A 182 -11.33 4.13 -6.13
C LYS A 182 -12.29 3.16 -6.81
N SER A 183 -12.08 1.85 -6.68
CA SER A 183 -12.93 0.85 -7.34
C SER A 183 -14.27 0.63 -6.63
N TRP A 184 -14.36 0.99 -5.35
CA TRP A 184 -15.59 0.84 -4.55
C TRP A 184 -16.39 2.14 -4.45
N ALA A 185 -15.73 3.28 -4.52
CA ALA A 185 -16.39 4.57 -4.46
C ALA A 185 -16.64 5.14 -5.86
N ALA A 186 -17.71 5.91 -6.02
CA ALA A 186 -17.99 6.66 -7.25
C ALA A 186 -17.02 7.85 -7.42
N TRP A 187 -15.74 7.56 -7.68
CA TRP A 187 -14.75 8.59 -8.01
C TRP A 187 -14.99 9.11 -9.41
N THR A 188 -14.89 10.43 -9.56
CA THR A 188 -14.72 11.04 -10.87
C THR A 188 -13.43 11.85 -10.87
N PRO A 189 -12.70 11.91 -12.00
CA PRO A 189 -11.56 12.81 -12.14
C PRO A 189 -11.91 14.29 -11.89
N VAL A 190 -13.19 14.65 -11.98
CA VAL A 190 -13.70 15.97 -11.64
C VAL A 190 -13.72 16.20 -10.13
N LYS A 191 -14.12 15.20 -9.34
CA LYS A 191 -14.20 15.32 -7.87
C LYS A 191 -12.82 15.21 -7.21
N PHE A 192 -11.98 14.30 -7.69
CA PHE A 192 -10.67 13.99 -7.07
C PHE A 192 -9.51 14.04 -8.10
N PRO A 193 -9.26 15.21 -8.74
CA PRO A 193 -8.25 15.33 -9.78
C PRO A 193 -6.83 15.04 -9.30
N LYS A 194 -6.46 15.47 -8.07
CA LYS A 194 -5.10 15.24 -7.56
C LYS A 194 -4.87 13.78 -7.21
N LEU A 195 -5.84 13.11 -6.59
CA LEU A 195 -5.78 11.67 -6.35
C LEU A 195 -5.68 10.86 -7.64
N CYS A 196 -6.45 11.20 -8.67
CA CYS A 196 -6.32 10.55 -9.97
C CYS A 196 -4.93 10.79 -10.58
N GLY A 197 -4.41 12.01 -10.51
CA GLY A 197 -3.05 12.33 -10.97
C GLY A 197 -1.98 11.54 -10.21
N TYR A 198 -2.10 11.47 -8.88
CA TYR A 198 -1.21 10.71 -8.00
C TYR A 198 -1.18 9.22 -8.35
N LEU A 199 -2.35 8.59 -8.53
CA LEU A 199 -2.41 7.18 -8.94
C LEU A 199 -1.77 6.96 -10.30
N ASN A 200 -2.04 7.84 -11.28
CA ASN A 200 -1.40 7.74 -12.59
C ASN A 200 0.13 7.86 -12.51
N LEU A 201 0.65 8.71 -11.60
CA LEU A 201 2.10 8.81 -11.36
C LEU A 201 2.67 7.52 -10.77
N MET A 202 1.98 6.92 -9.79
CA MET A 202 2.42 5.65 -9.18
C MET A 202 2.33 4.47 -10.14
N GLU A 203 1.24 4.37 -10.91
CA GLU A 203 1.02 3.32 -11.91
C GLU A 203 1.94 3.49 -13.13
N GLY A 204 2.35 4.72 -13.42
CA GLY A 204 3.27 5.03 -14.50
C GLY A 204 4.72 4.62 -14.23
N ARG A 205 5.08 4.30 -12.97
CA ARG A 205 6.45 3.92 -12.59
C ARG A 205 6.87 2.60 -13.24
N GLU A 206 8.14 2.50 -13.58
CA GLU A 206 8.68 1.26 -14.15
C GLU A 206 8.66 0.10 -13.15
N SER A 207 8.83 0.38 -11.85
CA SER A 207 8.68 -0.60 -10.78
C SER A 207 7.25 -1.16 -10.70
N TYR A 208 6.24 -0.33 -10.94
CA TYR A 208 4.85 -0.78 -11.00
C TYR A 208 4.63 -1.74 -12.17
N LYS A 209 5.03 -1.33 -13.38
CA LYS A 209 4.92 -2.17 -14.59
C LYS A 209 5.74 -3.46 -14.46
N ALA A 210 6.90 -3.43 -13.79
CA ALA A 210 7.70 -4.61 -13.52
C ALA A 210 6.97 -5.58 -12.58
N ALA A 211 6.37 -5.07 -11.51
CA ALA A 211 5.54 -5.86 -10.62
C ALA A 211 4.33 -6.45 -11.35
N GLU A 212 3.67 -5.71 -12.24
CA GLU A 212 2.59 -6.24 -13.08
C GLU A 212 3.06 -7.41 -13.96
N ARG A 213 4.20 -7.25 -14.64
CA ARG A 213 4.81 -8.33 -15.44
C ARG A 213 5.09 -9.56 -14.58
N LYS A 214 5.63 -9.37 -13.37
CA LYS A 214 5.88 -10.46 -12.42
C LYS A 214 4.58 -11.18 -12.03
N VAL A 215 3.50 -10.44 -11.77
CA VAL A 215 2.19 -11.05 -11.47
C VAL A 215 1.68 -11.86 -12.66
N ILE A 216 1.81 -11.35 -13.89
CA ILE A 216 1.43 -12.09 -15.11
C ILE A 216 2.26 -13.37 -15.26
N GLU A 217 3.56 -13.32 -15.00
CA GLU A 217 4.44 -14.50 -15.04
C GLU A 217 3.98 -15.59 -14.04
N ILE A 218 3.53 -15.19 -12.85
CA ILE A 218 3.15 -16.11 -11.78
C ILE A 218 1.71 -16.62 -11.94
N GLU A 219 0.76 -15.75 -12.27
CA GLU A 219 -0.67 -16.04 -12.25
C GLU A 219 -1.29 -16.18 -13.66
N GLY A 220 -0.52 -15.90 -14.71
CA GLY A 220 -0.95 -15.97 -16.11
C GLY A 220 -1.83 -14.81 -16.58
N SER A 221 -2.21 -13.90 -15.69
CA SER A 221 -2.98 -12.71 -16.02
C SER A 221 -2.82 -11.63 -14.96
N PHE A 222 -3.02 -10.38 -15.35
CA PHE A 222 -3.16 -9.25 -14.44
C PHE A 222 -4.48 -8.56 -14.73
N LYS A 223 -5.31 -8.40 -13.70
CA LYS A 223 -6.53 -7.59 -13.77
C LYS A 223 -6.36 -6.43 -12.79
N PRO A 224 -6.08 -5.22 -13.29
CA PRO A 224 -6.01 -4.06 -12.41
C PRO A 224 -7.33 -3.93 -11.64
N VAL A 225 -7.26 -3.32 -10.47
CA VAL A 225 -8.44 -3.17 -9.59
C VAL A 225 -9.45 -2.13 -10.14
N PHE A 226 -9.33 -1.71 -11.41
CA PHE A 226 -10.17 -0.68 -12.04
C PHE A 226 -11.11 -1.27 -13.10
#